data_AF-A0A1M5BNZ8-F1
#
_entry.id   AF-A0A1M5BNZ8-F1
#
_cell.length_a   1.000
_cell.length_b   1.000
_cell.length_c   1.000
_cell.angle_alpha   90.00
_cell.angle_beta   90.00
_cell.angle_gamma   90.00
#
_symmetry.space_group_name_H-M   'P 1'
#
loop_
_entity.id
_entity.type
_entity.pdbx_description
1 polymer ?
#
loop_
_entity_poly.entity_id
_entity_poly.type
_entity_poly.pdbx_seq_one_letter_code
_entity_poly.pdbx_strand_id
1 'polypeptide(L)'
;MVPSNIALEKEITKNIKGVSFANTSNQIIYIEKLHRETIDELIVDNNSIANDTVVLVNGIYQTEYTHKLWESIKELNQVTVTMDLFYCGLVFFRREQAKEHFKIRI
;
A
#
# COMPACT_ATOMS: atom_id res chain seq x y z
N MET A 1 -13.81 -5.31 3.99
CA MET A 1 -13.73 -5.49 5.45
C MET A 1 -14.28 -6.86 5.80
N VAL A 2 -13.44 -7.78 6.29
CA VAL A 2 -13.95 -9.01 6.95
C VAL A 2 -14.52 -8.57 8.29
N PRO A 3 -15.78 -8.90 8.65
CA PRO A 3 -16.30 -8.55 9.96
C PRO A 3 -15.53 -9.33 11.03
N SER A 4 -14.75 -8.65 11.85
CA SER A 4 -14.18 -9.22 13.07
C SER A 4 -15.33 -9.56 14.02
N ASN A 5 -15.55 -10.84 14.30
CA ASN A 5 -16.54 -11.27 15.29
C ASN A 5 -15.95 -11.07 16.69
N ILE A 6 -15.99 -9.84 17.18
CA ILE A 6 -15.47 -9.38 18.48
C ILE A 6 -15.96 -10.28 19.64
N ALA A 7 -17.19 -10.81 19.54
CA ALA A 7 -17.74 -11.71 20.55
C ALA A 7 -17.03 -13.08 20.59
N LEU A 8 -16.64 -13.60 19.42
CA LEU A 8 -15.90 -14.86 19.31
C LEU A 8 -14.46 -14.72 19.82
N GLU A 9 -13.78 -13.64 19.46
CA GLU A 9 -12.42 -13.36 19.96
C GLU A 9 -12.39 -13.29 21.49
N LYS A 10 -13.42 -12.66 22.08
CA LYS A 10 -13.58 -12.56 23.53
C LYS A 10 -13.80 -13.91 24.20
N GLU A 11 -14.62 -14.79 23.61
CA GLU A 11 -14.87 -16.13 24.16
C GLU A 11 -13.65 -17.05 24.03
N ILE A 12 -12.90 -16.97 22.92
CA ILE A 12 -11.67 -17.75 22.72
C ILE A 12 -10.59 -17.32 23.71
N THR A 13 -10.35 -16.01 23.87
CA THR A 13 -9.34 -15.47 24.80
C THR A 13 -9.66 -15.85 26.26
N LYS A 14 -10.96 -15.96 26.58
CA LYS A 14 -11.42 -16.37 27.92
C LYS A 14 -11.15 -17.85 28.21
N ASN A 15 -11.29 -18.75 27.23
CA ASN A 15 -11.22 -20.19 27.44
C ASN A 15 -9.85 -20.81 27.10
N ILE A 16 -9.02 -20.14 26.30
CA ILE A 16 -7.74 -20.66 25.83
C ILE A 16 -6.60 -19.69 26.20
N LYS A 17 -5.78 -20.08 27.17
CA LYS A 17 -4.60 -19.31 27.57
C LYS A 17 -3.50 -19.43 26.50
N GLY A 18 -2.83 -18.32 26.18
CA GLY A 18 -1.74 -18.29 25.21
C GLY A 18 -2.15 -18.07 23.74
N VAL A 19 -3.43 -17.75 23.48
CA VAL A 19 -3.90 -17.36 22.15
C VAL A 19 -3.67 -15.86 21.93
N SER A 20 -3.04 -15.51 20.82
CA SER A 20 -2.93 -14.13 20.32
C SER A 20 -3.63 -14.04 18.96
N PHE A 21 -4.51 -13.06 18.79
CA PHE A 21 -5.11 -12.74 17.49
C PHE A 21 -4.20 -11.78 16.75
N ALA A 22 -3.74 -12.20 15.57
CA ALA A 22 -2.99 -11.33 14.67
C ALA A 22 -3.96 -10.68 13.69
N ASN A 23 -4.30 -9.40 13.92
CA ASN A 23 -4.96 -8.58 12.90
C ASN A 23 -3.90 -8.05 11.94
N THR A 24 -3.37 -8.92 11.08
CA THR A 24 -2.51 -8.49 9.98
C THR A 24 -3.38 -7.97 8.85
N SER A 25 -3.73 -6.68 8.92
CA SER A 25 -4.33 -5.95 7.81
C SER A 25 -3.25 -5.66 6.75
N ASN A 26 -2.65 -6.70 6.18
CA ASN A 26 -1.72 -6.54 5.05
C ASN A 26 -2.56 -6.22 3.81
N GLN A 27 -2.77 -4.94 3.55
CA GLN A 27 -3.55 -4.49 2.40
C GLN A 27 -2.67 -4.41 1.16
N ILE A 28 -3.11 -5.03 0.07
CA ILE A 28 -2.56 -4.81 -1.27
C ILE A 28 -3.62 -4.06 -2.06
N ILE A 29 -3.27 -2.87 -2.54
CA ILE A 29 -4.12 -2.04 -3.39
C ILE A 29 -3.58 -2.17 -4.82
N TYR A 30 -4.46 -2.46 -5.77
CA TYR A 30 -4.10 -2.53 -7.19
C TYR A 30 -4.73 -1.37 -7.95
N ILE A 31 -3.89 -0.58 -8.62
CA ILE A 31 -4.30 0.50 -9.52
C ILE A 31 -4.13 0.00 -10.95
N GLU A 32 -5.24 -0.36 -11.59
CA GLU A 32 -5.25 -0.85 -12.97
C GLU A 32 -4.91 0.25 -13.98
N LYS A 33 -5.44 1.46 -13.76
CA LYS A 33 -5.22 2.64 -14.60
C LYS A 33 -4.75 3.80 -13.74
N LEU A 34 -3.57 4.31 -14.05
CA LEU A 34 -2.96 5.40 -13.30
C LEU A 34 -3.54 6.75 -13.72
N HIS A 35 -4.44 7.28 -12.90
CA HIS A 35 -5.03 8.61 -13.03
C HIS A 35 -4.87 9.41 -11.73
N ARG A 36 -4.97 10.73 -11.80
CA ARG A 36 -4.83 11.60 -10.61
C ARG A 36 -5.85 11.26 -9.54
N GLU A 37 -7.10 11.04 -9.94
CA GLU A 37 -8.21 10.72 -9.05
C GLU A 37 -7.95 9.43 -8.26
N THR A 38 -7.38 8.41 -8.92
CA THR A 38 -7.04 7.14 -8.25
C THR A 38 -5.89 7.29 -7.25
N ILE A 39 -4.94 8.18 -7.51
CA ILE A 39 -3.86 8.49 -6.56
C ILE A 39 -4.44 9.23 -5.36
N ASP A 40 -5.28 10.24 -5.62
CA ASP A 40 -5.87 11.07 -4.58
C ASP A 40 -6.73 10.21 -3.64
N GLU A 41 -7.65 9.39 -4.18
CA GLU A 41 -8.54 8.54 -3.39
C GLU A 41 -7.78 7.44 -2.61
N LEU A 42 -6.87 6.72 -3.27
CA LEU A 42 -6.31 5.48 -2.70
C LEU A 42 -5.01 5.69 -1.92
N ILE A 43 -4.32 6.80 -2.16
CA ILE A 43 -3.03 7.11 -1.53
C ILE A 43 -3.11 8.37 -0.69
N VAL A 44 -3.51 9.51 -1.27
CA VAL A 44 -3.42 10.83 -0.61
C VAL A 44 -4.45 10.98 0.50
N ASP A 45 -5.72 10.75 0.16
CA ASP A 45 -6.87 10.95 1.05
C ASP A 45 -7.23 9.68 1.85
N ASN A 46 -6.48 8.60 1.63
CA ASN A 46 -6.70 7.32 2.30
C ASN A 46 -6.15 7.32 3.73
N ASN A 47 -6.97 7.81 4.67
CA ASN A 47 -6.66 7.80 6.11
C ASN A 47 -6.50 6.39 6.72
N SER A 48 -6.86 5.34 5.99
CA SER A 48 -6.74 3.94 6.45
C SER A 48 -5.48 3.26 5.91
N ILE A 49 -4.63 3.98 5.17
CA ILE A 49 -3.40 3.40 4.60
C ILE A 49 -2.43 3.02 5.72
N ALA A 50 -2.21 1.72 5.85
CA ALA A 50 -1.39 1.16 6.92
C ALA A 50 0.09 1.14 6.52
N ASN A 51 0.97 1.08 7.53
CA ASN A 51 2.42 1.06 7.35
C ASN A 51 2.92 -0.10 6.47
N ASP A 52 2.21 -1.22 6.50
CA ASP A 52 2.45 -2.46 5.76
C ASP A 52 1.67 -2.54 4.44
N THR A 53 0.91 -1.50 4.07
CA THR A 53 0.18 -1.46 2.79
C THR A 53 1.15 -1.38 1.63
N VAL A 54 0.84 -2.12 0.57
CA VAL A 54 1.56 -2.08 -0.70
C VAL A 54 0.59 -1.67 -1.80
N VAL A 55 0.94 -0.64 -2.57
CA VAL A 55 0.19 -0.30 -3.80
C VAL A 55 0.95 -0.82 -5.01
N LEU A 56 0.30 -1.65 -5.81
CA LEU A 56 0.77 -2.06 -7.13
C LEU A 56 0.11 -1.17 -8.18
N VAL A 57 0.93 -0.39 -8.89
CA VAL A 57 0.48 0.56 -9.91
C VAL A 57 0.84 0.02 -11.28
N ASN A 58 -0.16 -0.27 -12.11
CA ASN A 58 0.07 -0.74 -13.46
C ASN A 58 0.38 0.43 -14.43
N GLY A 59 1.13 0.14 -15.50
CA GLY A 59 1.30 1.06 -16.62
C GLY A 59 2.05 2.35 -16.30
N ILE A 60 3.02 2.32 -15.37
CA ILE A 60 3.75 3.53 -14.92
C ILE A 60 4.47 4.27 -16.07
N TYR A 61 4.81 3.57 -17.16
CA TYR A 61 5.39 4.15 -18.38
C TYR A 61 4.48 4.01 -19.62
N GLN A 62 3.19 3.71 -19.46
CA GLN A 62 2.29 3.52 -20.61
C GLN A 62 2.15 4.79 -21.47
N THR A 63 2.21 5.96 -20.84
CA THR A 63 2.16 7.28 -21.49
C THR A 63 3.06 8.27 -20.76
N GLU A 64 3.39 9.39 -21.41
CA GLU A 64 4.05 10.53 -20.76
C GLU A 64 3.27 11.05 -19.54
N TYR A 65 1.94 10.95 -19.56
CA TYR A 65 1.09 11.35 -18.45
C TYR A 65 1.24 10.42 -17.25
N THR A 66 1.16 9.10 -17.46
CA THR A 66 1.33 8.10 -16.39
C THR A 66 2.74 8.13 -15.82
N HIS A 67 3.75 8.42 -16.65
CA HIS A 67 5.12 8.64 -16.19
C HIS A 67 5.21 9.83 -15.24
N LYS A 68 4.63 10.99 -15.61
CA LYS A 68 4.58 12.16 -14.71
C LYS A 68 3.83 11.88 -13.41
N LEU A 69 2.75 11.11 -13.46
CA LEU A 69 2.04 10.68 -12.26
C LEU A 69 2.89 9.77 -11.38
N TRP A 70 3.62 8.83 -11.97
CA TRP A 70 4.57 7.99 -11.25
C TRP A 70 5.66 8.81 -10.55
N GLU A 71 6.23 9.80 -11.24
CA GLU A 71 7.16 10.75 -10.61
C GLU A 71 6.51 11.49 -9.45
N SER A 72 5.25 11.93 -9.60
CA SER A 72 4.54 12.63 -8.52
C SER A 72 4.23 11.76 -7.29
N ILE A 73 4.00 10.45 -7.48
CA ILE A 73 3.80 9.51 -6.37
C ILE A 73 5.06 9.44 -5.50
N LYS A 74 6.25 9.42 -6.11
CA LYS A 74 7.52 9.36 -5.39
C LYS A 74 7.75 10.59 -4.51
N GLU A 75 7.25 11.74 -4.91
CA GLU A 75 7.38 12.99 -4.14
C GLU A 75 6.41 13.09 -2.95
N LEU A 76 5.41 12.20 -2.83
CA LEU A 76 4.49 12.20 -1.70
C LEU A 76 5.22 11.96 -0.38
N ASN A 77 4.85 12.72 0.66
CA ASN A 77 5.49 12.65 1.97
C ASN A 77 5.21 11.32 2.69
N GLN A 78 4.03 10.70 2.48
CA GLN A 78 3.73 9.39 3.06
C GLN A 78 4.44 8.23 2.35
N VAL A 79 4.90 8.42 1.11
CA VAL A 79 5.59 7.39 0.34
C VAL A 79 7.04 7.35 0.77
N THR A 80 7.46 6.20 1.30
CA THR A 80 8.84 5.99 1.76
C THR A 80 9.65 5.20 0.77
N VAL A 81 9.12 4.09 0.25
CA VAL A 81 9.83 3.29 -0.74
C VAL A 81 9.00 3.15 -2.01
N THR A 82 9.65 3.27 -3.16
CA THR A 82 9.06 2.80 -4.42
C THR A 82 10.00 1.85 -5.15
N MET A 83 9.41 0.93 -5.91
CA MET A 83 10.15 0.06 -6.82
C MET A 83 9.55 0.18 -8.21
N ASP A 84 10.33 0.68 -9.15
CA ASP A 84 10.03 0.68 -10.57
C ASP A 84 10.44 -0.67 -11.17
N LEU A 85 9.43 -1.43 -11.64
CA LEU A 85 9.56 -2.76 -12.25
C LEU A 85 9.38 -2.72 -13.79
N PHE A 86 9.65 -1.58 -14.42
CA PHE A 86 9.50 -1.31 -15.87
C PHE A 86 8.05 -1.29 -16.40
N TYR A 87 7.21 -2.27 -16.10
CA TYR A 87 5.80 -2.26 -16.51
C TYR A 87 4.86 -1.70 -15.44
N CYS A 88 5.23 -1.89 -14.17
CA CYS A 88 4.45 -1.49 -13.01
C CYS A 88 5.37 -0.96 -11.91
N GLY A 89 4.77 -0.31 -10.92
CA GLY A 89 5.46 0.22 -9.75
C GLY A 89 4.89 -0.35 -8.46
N LEU A 90 5.75 -0.58 -7.46
CA LEU A 90 5.34 -0.82 -6.08
C LEU A 90 5.55 0.44 -5.25
N VAL A 91 4.61 0.71 -4.35
CA VAL A 91 4.64 1.85 -3.42
C VAL A 91 4.46 1.36 -2.00
N PHE A 92 5.31 1.81 -1.09
CA PHE A 92 5.32 1.44 0.33
C PHE A 92 5.31 2.70 1.22
N PHE A 93 4.72 2.55 2.42
CA PHE A 93 4.52 3.64 3.39
C PHE A 93 5.20 3.35 4.74
N ARG A 94 6.23 2.50 4.72
CA ARG A 94 6.96 2.03 5.91
C ARG A 94 7.75 3.16 6.55
N ARG A 95 7.36 3.60 7.74
CA ARG A 95 7.97 4.72 8.48
C ARG A 95 9.36 4.39 9.02
N GLU A 96 9.70 3.11 9.10
CA GLU A 96 10.97 2.62 9.66
C GLU A 96 12.11 2.61 8.63
N GLN A 97 11.82 2.81 7.34
CA GLN A 97 12.82 2.86 6.28
C GLN A 97 13.06 4.29 5.81
N ALA A 98 14.30 4.58 5.40
CA ALA A 98 14.63 5.84 4.73
C ALA A 98 13.88 5.95 3.39
N LYS A 99 13.66 7.19 2.94
CA LYS A 99 13.00 7.44 1.66
C LYS A 99 13.90 7.02 0.50
N GLU A 100 13.52 5.99 -0.24
CA GLU A 100 14.34 5.38 -1.30
C GLU A 100 13.49 4.93 -2.50
N HIS A 101 13.98 5.19 -3.71
CA HIS A 101 13.29 4.85 -4.95
C HIS A 101 14.18 3.95 -5.80
N PHE A 102 13.81 2.67 -5.89
CA PHE A 102 14.55 1.67 -6.65
C PHE A 102 14.02 1.58 -8.08
N LYS A 103 14.94 1.32 -9.02
CA LYS A 103 14.60 0.98 -10.40
C LYS A 103 15.32 -0.30 -10.79
N ILE A 104 14.55 -1.33 -11.10
CA ILE A 104 15.11 -2.59 -11.58
C ILE A 104 15.59 -2.38 -13.02
N ARG A 105 16.85 -2.71 -13.26
CA ARG A 105 17.45 -2.76 -14.61
C ARG A 105 17.64 -4.23 -14.96
N ILE A 106 17.03 -4.66 -16.05
CA ILE A 106 17.16 -6.01 -16.61
C ILE A 106 18.18 -5.97 -17.74
#